data_AF-A0A7L4R9N3-F1
#
_entry.id   AF-A0A7L4R9N3-F1
#
_cell.length_a   1.000
_cell.length_b   1.000
_cell.length_c   1.000
_cell.angle_alpha   90.00
_cell.angle_beta   90.00
_cell.angle_gamma   90.00
#
_symmetry.space_group_name_H-M   'P 1'
#
loop_
_entity.id
_entity.type
_entity.pdbx_description
1 polymer ?
#
loop_
_entity_poly.entity_id
_entity_poly.type
_entity_poly.pdbx_seq_one_letter_code
_entity_poly.pdbx_strand_id
1 'polypeptide(L)'
;MRPCIGAILVMVLLILPMAYADIPCPPGVCAADPFVDFVVALILTIAIEAIVLFLILRKEYGTMTIARNALIASSLTLPFVWFVFGGLGLPWTIKTAMAEGFAVLVEAGFYKLAFKGMTIEKALIASFICNAVSFIIGLALL
;
A
#
# COMPACT_ATOMS: atom_id res chain seq x y z
N MET A 1 0.91 -18.11 26.22
CA MET A 1 1.47 -16.83 25.73
C MET A 1 2.21 -17.12 24.43
N ARG A 2 1.53 -16.98 23.29
CA ARG A 2 2.17 -17.06 21.98
C ARG A 2 2.33 -15.61 21.50
N PRO A 3 3.53 -15.18 21.11
CA PRO A 3 3.75 -13.81 20.67
C PRO A 3 2.86 -13.53 19.47
N CYS A 4 2.38 -12.28 19.40
CA CYS A 4 1.47 -11.71 18.44
C CYS A 4 1.97 -11.80 16.98
N ILE A 5 2.03 -13.01 16.42
CA ILE A 5 2.25 -13.28 14.99
C ILE A 5 0.92 -13.10 14.22
N GLY A 6 -0.14 -12.65 14.88
CA GLY A 6 -1.39 -12.21 14.24
C GLY A 6 -1.30 -10.86 13.52
N ALA A 7 -0.21 -10.10 13.70
CA ALA A 7 0.00 -8.80 13.06
C ALA A 7 0.44 -8.89 11.59
N ILE A 8 0.78 -10.09 11.12
CA ILE A 8 1.22 -10.32 9.75
C ILE A 8 0.09 -10.90 8.88
N LEU A 9 -0.88 -11.56 9.50
CA LEU A 9 -2.09 -12.14 8.88
C LEU A 9 -3.08 -11.10 8.32
N VAL A 10 -2.74 -9.81 8.39
CA VAL A 10 -3.71 -8.71 8.33
C VAL A 10 -3.89 -8.23 6.90
N MET A 11 -2.89 -8.30 6.01
CA MET A 11 -3.01 -7.73 4.65
C MET A 11 -4.11 -8.38 3.75
N VAL A 12 -4.62 -9.58 4.08
CA VAL A 12 -5.76 -10.23 3.39
C VAL A 12 -7.05 -10.16 4.18
N LEU A 13 -6.99 -9.92 5.50
CA LEU A 13 -8.16 -9.64 6.33
C LEU A 13 -8.58 -8.15 6.30
N LEU A 14 -7.74 -7.27 5.77
CA LEU A 14 -7.95 -5.81 5.80
C LEU A 14 -8.89 -5.24 4.75
N ILE A 15 -9.37 -6.07 3.80
CA ILE A 15 -10.50 -5.71 2.96
C ILE A 15 -11.81 -6.37 3.41
N LEU A 16 -11.78 -7.05 4.57
CA LEU A 16 -12.88 -7.74 5.23
C LEU A 16 -13.36 -7.14 6.56
N PRO A 17 -12.95 -5.95 7.08
CA PRO A 17 -13.56 -5.48 8.33
C PRO A 17 -15.06 -5.19 8.18
N MET A 18 -15.54 -4.89 6.97
CA MET A 18 -16.97 -4.72 6.70
C MET A 18 -17.74 -6.04 6.50
N ALA A 19 -17.08 -7.16 6.27
CA ALA A 19 -17.73 -8.47 6.11
C ALA A 19 -17.76 -9.31 7.40
N TYR A 20 -17.03 -8.88 8.44
CA TYR A 20 -16.94 -9.57 9.72
C TYR A 20 -17.65 -8.85 10.88
N ALA A 21 -18.42 -7.80 10.61
CA ALA A 21 -19.20 -7.10 11.63
C ALA A 21 -20.20 -8.03 12.37
N ASP A 22 -20.54 -9.19 11.79
CA ASP A 22 -21.52 -10.12 12.33
C ASP A 22 -20.94 -11.38 12.99
N ILE A 23 -19.61 -11.56 13.03
CA ILE A 23 -19.02 -12.72 13.73
C ILE A 23 -18.70 -12.33 15.17
N PRO A 24 -19.38 -12.92 16.19
CA PRO A 24 -19.12 -12.59 17.58
C PRO A 24 -17.69 -12.99 17.94
N CYS A 25 -16.84 -11.98 18.11
CA CYS A 25 -15.47 -12.16 18.51
C CYS A 25 -15.45 -12.70 19.96
N PRO A 26 -14.66 -13.75 20.27
CA PRO A 26 -14.54 -14.22 21.65
C PRO A 26 -14.01 -13.09 22.55
N PRO A 27 -14.56 -12.94 23.78
CA PRO A 27 -14.17 -11.88 24.68
C PRO A 27 -12.67 -11.99 25.00
N GLY A 28 -11.90 -10.97 24.63
CA GLY A 28 -10.44 -10.89 24.82
C GLY A 28 -9.58 -11.07 23.56
N VAL A 29 -10.18 -11.30 22.39
CA VAL A 29 -9.47 -11.42 21.09
C VAL A 29 -9.87 -10.30 20.14
N CYS A 30 -10.12 -9.10 20.69
CA CYS A 30 -10.62 -7.95 19.94
C CYS A 30 -9.82 -7.76 18.65
N ALA A 31 -10.54 -7.66 17.54
CA ALA A 31 -10.01 -7.27 16.24
C ALA A 31 -9.02 -6.10 16.41
N ALA A 32 -7.87 -6.20 15.75
CA ALA A 32 -6.93 -5.09 15.71
C ALA A 32 -7.66 -3.83 15.23
N ASP A 33 -7.30 -2.68 15.82
CA ASP A 33 -7.89 -1.39 15.42
C ASP A 33 -7.56 -1.15 13.93
N PRO A 34 -8.57 -1.01 13.05
CA PRO A 34 -8.34 -0.81 11.62
C PRO A 34 -7.40 0.36 11.31
N PHE A 35 -7.35 1.36 12.21
CA PHE A 35 -6.41 2.47 12.10
C PHE A 35 -4.97 2.06 12.39
N VAL A 36 -4.73 1.22 13.40
CA VAL A 36 -3.37 0.71 13.71
C VAL A 36 -2.86 -0.12 12.54
N ASP A 37 -3.70 -0.99 11.99
CA ASP A 37 -3.31 -1.80 10.84
C ASP A 37 -3.02 -0.95 9.61
N PHE A 38 -3.82 0.10 9.36
CA PHE A 38 -3.57 1.07 8.30
C PHE A 38 -2.22 1.75 8.48
N VAL A 39 -1.89 2.21 9.69
CA VAL A 39 -0.61 2.88 9.97
C VAL A 39 0.57 1.92 9.75
N VAL A 40 0.46 0.67 10.19
CA VAL A 40 1.50 -0.35 9.96
C VAL A 40 1.68 -0.60 8.47
N ALA A 41 0.60 -0.78 7.72
CA ALA A 41 0.66 -0.98 6.28
C ALA A 41 1.24 0.24 5.54
N LEU A 42 0.89 1.45 5.98
CA LEU A 42 1.44 2.69 5.44
C LEU A 42 2.95 2.79 5.63
N ILE A 43 3.44 2.54 6.86
CA ILE A 43 4.87 2.57 7.15
C ILE A 43 5.61 1.52 6.33
N LEU A 44 5.08 0.30 6.27
CA LEU A 44 5.69 -0.80 5.52
C LEU A 44 5.75 -0.49 4.02
N THR A 45 4.66 0.01 3.45
CA THR A 45 4.59 0.37 2.03
C THR A 45 5.55 1.49 1.70
N ILE A 46 5.59 2.57 2.50
CA ILE A 46 6.54 3.67 2.31
C ILE A 46 7.99 3.15 2.34
N ALA A 47 8.31 2.24 3.28
CA ALA A 47 9.64 1.67 3.38
C ALA A 47 10.01 0.84 2.14
N ILE A 48 9.11 -0.05 1.70
CA ILE A 48 9.31 -0.88 0.51
C ILE A 48 9.47 0.00 -0.74
N GLU A 49 8.56 0.93 -0.95
CA GLU A 49 8.55 1.78 -2.15
C GLU A 49 9.74 2.72 -2.19
N ALA A 50 10.16 3.26 -1.04
CA ALA A 50 11.37 4.07 -0.96
C ALA A 50 12.61 3.25 -1.37
N ILE A 51 12.72 1.99 -0.94
CA ILE A 51 13.81 1.10 -1.33
C ILE A 51 13.75 0.80 -2.83
N VAL A 52 12.58 0.42 -3.35
CA VAL A 52 12.39 0.09 -4.77
C VAL A 52 12.69 1.29 -5.66
N LEU A 53 12.10 2.45 -5.38
CA LEU A 53 12.40 3.69 -6.11
C LEU A 53 13.86 4.06 -6.00
N PHE A 54 14.49 3.89 -4.84
CA PHE A 54 15.92 4.15 -4.69
C PHE A 54 16.74 3.27 -5.62
N LEU A 55 16.46 1.97 -5.69
CA LEU A 55 17.16 1.05 -6.60
C LEU A 55 16.99 1.45 -8.07
N ILE A 56 15.80 1.89 -8.47
CA ILE A 56 15.49 2.27 -9.85
C ILE A 56 16.09 3.65 -10.21
N LEU A 57 16.03 4.62 -9.31
CA LEU A 57 16.20 6.04 -9.61
C LEU A 57 17.46 6.69 -9.01
N ARG A 58 18.23 5.99 -8.17
CA ARG A 58 19.43 6.53 -7.48
C ARG A 58 20.50 7.13 -8.39
N LYS A 59 20.54 6.77 -9.68
CA LYS A 59 21.52 7.29 -10.64
C LYS A 59 21.15 8.68 -11.18
N GLU A 60 19.89 9.06 -11.06
CA GLU A 60 19.33 10.28 -11.68
C GLU A 60 18.86 11.30 -10.65
N TYR A 61 18.46 10.83 -9.47
CA TYR A 61 17.87 11.69 -8.43
C TYR A 61 18.56 11.47 -7.08
N GLY A 62 18.59 12.52 -6.27
CA GLY A 62 19.16 12.45 -4.92
C GLY A 62 18.32 11.59 -3.96
N THR A 63 18.97 10.91 -3.02
CA THR A 63 18.34 10.01 -2.05
C THR A 63 17.18 10.66 -1.29
N MET A 64 17.36 11.90 -0.83
CA MET A 64 16.32 12.63 -0.09
C MET A 64 15.11 12.95 -0.98
N THR A 65 15.32 13.26 -2.27
CA THR A 65 14.23 13.49 -3.22
C THR A 65 13.43 12.21 -3.43
N ILE A 66 14.12 11.07 -3.57
CA ILE A 66 13.47 9.77 -3.74
C ILE A 66 12.66 9.41 -2.50
N ALA A 67 13.25 9.44 -1.31
CA ALA A 67 12.58 9.08 -0.05
C ALA A 67 11.37 9.97 0.23
N ARG A 68 11.50 11.29 0.03
CA ARG A 68 10.40 12.23 0.21
C ARG A 68 9.26 11.95 -0.77
N ASN A 69 9.57 11.72 -2.03
CA ASN A 69 8.56 11.49 -3.06
C ASN A 69 7.86 10.14 -2.85
N ALA A 70 8.56 9.10 -2.39
CA ALA A 70 7.94 7.84 -1.98
C ALA A 70 6.92 8.06 -0.86
N LEU A 71 7.34 8.73 0.23
CA LEU A 71 6.46 9.04 1.36
C LEU A 71 5.20 9.81 0.93
N ILE A 72 5.34 10.84 0.09
CA ILE A 72 4.20 11.63 -0.39
C ILE A 72 3.29 10.77 -1.27
N ALA A 73 3.85 10.01 -2.21
CA ALA A 73 3.09 9.18 -3.14
C ALA A 73 2.21 8.17 -2.39
N SER A 74 2.81 7.33 -1.53
CA SER A 74 2.05 6.32 -0.78
C SER A 74 1.06 6.96 0.19
N SER A 75 1.38 8.11 0.80
CA SER A 75 0.45 8.83 1.69
C SER A 75 -0.77 9.39 0.97
N LEU A 76 -0.64 9.69 -0.32
CA LEU A 76 -1.74 10.16 -1.15
C LEU A 76 -2.65 9.02 -1.62
N THR A 77 -2.10 7.83 -1.87
CA THR A 77 -2.83 6.71 -2.46
C THR A 77 -3.42 5.76 -1.42
N LEU A 78 -2.67 5.38 -0.38
CA LEU A 78 -3.10 4.36 0.57
C LEU A 78 -4.39 4.65 1.34
N PRO A 79 -4.69 5.89 1.78
CA PRO A 79 -5.99 6.17 2.40
C PRO A 79 -7.17 5.83 1.48
N PHE A 80 -7.03 6.01 0.17
CA PHE A 80 -8.08 5.65 -0.78
C PHE A 80 -8.17 4.14 -0.96
N VAL A 81 -7.04 3.44 -1.12
CA VAL A 81 -6.98 1.97 -1.19
C VAL A 81 -7.73 1.35 -0.01
N TRP A 82 -7.48 1.86 1.20
CA TRP A 82 -8.06 1.31 2.43
C TRP A 82 -9.50 1.72 2.69
N PHE A 83 -9.77 3.02 2.71
CA PHE A 83 -11.06 3.52 3.19
C PHE A 83 -12.09 3.68 2.07
N VAL A 84 -11.65 3.98 0.85
CA VAL A 84 -12.55 4.15 -0.30
C VAL A 84 -12.78 2.82 -0.99
N PHE A 85 -11.72 2.19 -1.50
CA PHE A 85 -11.85 0.90 -2.18
C PHE A 85 -12.19 -0.22 -1.20
N GLY A 86 -11.59 -0.25 -0.01
CA GLY A 86 -11.90 -1.24 1.02
C GLY A 86 -13.36 -1.30 1.44
N GLY A 87 -14.03 -0.13 1.46
CA GLY A 87 -15.46 0.00 1.76
C GLY A 87 -16.41 -0.41 0.62
N LEU A 88 -15.91 -0.73 -0.58
CA LEU A 88 -16.74 -1.19 -1.68
C LEU A 88 -17.23 -2.62 -1.42
N GLY A 89 -18.54 -2.83 -1.57
CA GLY A 89 -19.20 -4.15 -1.54
C GLY A 89 -18.93 -5.00 -2.79
N LEU A 90 -17.74 -4.91 -3.37
CA LEU A 90 -17.32 -5.63 -4.56
C LEU A 90 -16.54 -6.91 -4.21
N PRO A 91 -16.51 -7.92 -5.11
CA PRO A 91 -15.63 -9.07 -4.98
C PRO A 91 -14.17 -8.66 -4.77
N TRP A 92 -13.45 -9.41 -3.94
CA TRP A 92 -12.06 -9.10 -3.56
C TRP A 92 -11.17 -8.86 -4.78
N THR A 93 -11.23 -9.73 -5.79
CA THR A 93 -10.43 -9.60 -7.01
C THR A 93 -10.66 -8.30 -7.76
N ILE A 94 -11.92 -7.87 -7.90
CA ILE A 94 -12.29 -6.63 -8.58
C ILE A 94 -11.83 -5.43 -7.76
N LYS A 95 -12.09 -5.45 -6.45
CA LYS A 95 -11.72 -4.39 -5.52
C LYS A 95 -10.20 -4.17 -5.48
N THR A 96 -9.43 -5.24 -5.37
CA THR A 96 -7.96 -5.19 -5.42
C THR A 96 -7.47 -4.67 -6.77
N ALA A 97 -7.97 -5.19 -7.89
CA ALA A 97 -7.55 -4.73 -9.21
C ALA A 97 -7.82 -3.22 -9.42
N MET A 98 -8.97 -2.72 -8.94
CA MET A 98 -9.30 -1.30 -8.99
C MET A 98 -8.39 -0.45 -8.09
N ALA A 99 -8.12 -0.92 -6.86
CA ALA A 99 -7.30 -0.20 -5.90
C ALA A 99 -5.83 -0.11 -6.35
N GLU A 100 -5.25 -1.22 -6.80
CA GLU A 100 -3.89 -1.28 -7.35
C GLU A 100 -3.77 -0.45 -8.64
N GLY A 101 -4.76 -0.56 -9.55
CA GLY A 101 -4.81 0.25 -10.76
C GLY A 101 -4.88 1.75 -10.46
N PHE A 102 -5.68 2.14 -9.47
CA PHE A 102 -5.74 3.52 -8.99
C PHE A 102 -4.38 3.99 -8.45
N ALA A 103 -3.75 3.21 -7.56
CA ALA A 103 -2.48 3.58 -6.95
C ALA A 103 -1.40 3.76 -8.03
N VAL A 104 -1.29 2.82 -8.98
CA VAL A 104 -0.34 2.91 -10.09
C VAL A 104 -0.54 4.18 -10.93
N LEU A 105 -1.78 4.52 -11.29
CA LEU A 105 -2.05 5.68 -12.13
C LEU A 105 -1.78 7.01 -11.39
N VAL A 106 -2.22 7.11 -10.13
CA VAL A 106 -2.04 8.32 -9.32
C VAL A 106 -0.58 8.55 -8.98
N GLU A 107 0.14 7.52 -8.57
CA GLU A 107 1.56 7.63 -8.25
C GLU A 107 2.41 7.91 -9.48
N ALA A 108 2.12 7.27 -10.63
CA ALA A 108 2.80 7.61 -11.87
C ALA A 108 2.57 9.07 -12.28
N GLY A 109 1.34 9.57 -12.15
CA GLY A 109 1.01 10.98 -12.35
C GLY A 109 1.81 11.88 -11.41
N PHE A 110 1.87 11.52 -10.12
CA PHE A 110 2.66 12.25 -9.12
C PHE A 110 4.16 12.22 -9.43
N TYR A 111 4.75 11.06 -9.73
CA TYR A 111 6.17 10.92 -10.05
C TYR A 111 6.55 11.73 -11.28
N LYS A 112 5.71 11.75 -12.32
CA LYS A 112 5.91 12.58 -13.50
C LYS A 112 6.03 14.07 -13.16
N LEU A 113 5.28 14.55 -12.16
CA LEU A 113 5.32 15.94 -11.70
C LEU A 113 6.46 16.20 -10.70
N ALA A 114 6.73 15.25 -9.81
CA ALA A 114 7.66 15.39 -8.71
C ALA A 114 9.14 15.17 -9.11
N PHE A 115 9.40 14.27 -10.07
CA PHE A 115 10.73 14.01 -10.61
C PHE A 115 10.95 14.78 -11.90
N LYS A 116 11.65 15.93 -11.80
CA LYS A 116 11.97 16.77 -12.95
C LYS A 116 12.68 15.96 -14.03
N GLY A 117 12.22 16.10 -15.29
CA GLY A 117 12.79 15.39 -16.44
C GLY A 117 12.35 13.93 -16.61
N MET A 118 11.59 13.35 -15.68
CA MET A 118 11.07 11.99 -15.83
C MET A 118 10.02 11.93 -16.95
N THR A 119 10.07 10.93 -17.82
CA THR A 119 9.02 10.70 -18.83
C THR A 119 7.84 9.96 -18.21
N ILE A 120 6.66 10.03 -18.84
CA ILE A 120 5.46 9.39 -18.28
C ILE A 120 5.57 7.86 -18.30
N GLU A 121 6.22 7.29 -19.30
CA GLU A 121 6.46 5.86 -19.44
C GLU A 121 7.33 5.35 -18.28
N LYS A 122 8.39 6.09 -17.96
CA LYS A 122 9.26 5.76 -16.83
C LYS A 122 8.53 5.89 -15.49
N ALA A 123 7.69 6.90 -15.33
CA ALA A 123 6.89 7.09 -14.13
C ALA A 123 5.88 5.95 -13.93
N LEU A 124 5.20 5.52 -15.01
CA LEU A 124 4.29 4.37 -15.00
C LEU A 124 5.02 3.07 -14.66
N ILE A 125 6.17 2.81 -15.29
CA ILE A 125 6.96 1.62 -14.99
C ILE A 125 7.44 1.62 -13.53
N ALA A 126 7.97 2.75 -13.05
CA ALA A 126 8.44 2.86 -11.67
C ALA A 126 7.31 2.62 -10.67
N SER A 127 6.15 3.27 -10.86
CA SER A 127 4.99 3.11 -10.00
C SER A 127 4.42 1.69 -10.04
N PHE A 128 4.33 1.09 -11.24
CA PHE A 128 3.90 -0.30 -11.39
C PHE A 128 4.82 -1.26 -10.63
N ILE A 129 6.14 -1.11 -10.74
CA ILE A 129 7.09 -1.97 -10.02
C ILE A 129 6.96 -1.76 -8.51
N CYS A 130 6.81 -0.52 -8.03
CA CYS A 130 6.60 -0.22 -6.62
C CYS A 130 5.36 -0.94 -6.06
N ASN A 131 4.20 -0.74 -6.69
CA ASN A 131 2.94 -1.34 -6.27
C ASN A 131 2.97 -2.88 -6.39
N ALA A 132 3.54 -3.42 -7.46
CA ALA A 132 3.67 -4.87 -7.61
C ALA A 132 4.55 -5.48 -6.51
N VAL A 133 5.68 -4.85 -6.16
CA VAL A 133 6.57 -5.35 -5.11
C VAL A 133 5.93 -5.22 -3.73
N SER A 134 5.31 -4.08 -3.40
CA SER A 134 4.61 -3.90 -2.13
C SER A 134 3.43 -4.86 -2.00
N PHE A 135 2.66 -5.09 -3.07
CA PHE A 135 1.60 -6.08 -3.12
C PHE A 135 2.12 -7.51 -2.92
N ILE A 136 3.17 -7.93 -3.63
CA ILE A 136 3.75 -9.28 -3.49
C ILE A 136 4.30 -9.51 -2.09
N ILE A 137 5.04 -8.54 -1.53
CA ILE A 137 5.53 -8.64 -0.15
C ILE A 137 4.34 -8.71 0.81
N GLY A 138 3.32 -7.88 0.57
CA GLY A 138 2.11 -7.92 1.36
C GLY A 138 1.42 -9.26 1.32
N LEU A 139 1.36 -9.92 0.15
CA LEU A 139 0.84 -11.27 0.01
C LEU A 139 1.70 -12.33 0.72
N ALA A 140 3.02 -12.19 0.70
CA ALA A 140 3.95 -13.15 1.31
C ALA A 140 3.97 -13.08 2.85
N LEU A 141 3.51 -11.97 3.40
CA LEU A 141 3.38 -11.73 4.82
C LEU A 141 2.08 -12.35 5.40
N LEU A 142 1.12 -12.72 4.55
CA LEU A 142 -0.13 -13.39 4.93
C LEU A 142 0.06 -14.84 5.35
#